data_AF-A0A3B3XL90-F1
#
_entry.id   AF-A0A3B3XL90-F1
#
_cell.length_a   1.000
_cell.length_b   1.000
_cell.length_c   1.000
_cell.angle_alpha   90.00
_cell.angle_beta   90.00
_cell.angle_gamma   90.00
#
_symmetry.space_group_name_H-M   'P 1'
#
loop_
_entity.id
_entity.type
_entity.pdbx_description
1 polymer ?
#
loop_
_entity_poly.entity_id
_entity_poly.type
_entity_poly.pdbx_seq_one_letter_code
_entity_poly.pdbx_strand_id
1 'polypeptide(L)'
;LNQLQSKYPHRLVVLGFPCNQFGYQENCTNGEILHSLQHVRPGGGFKPNFTLFEKCDVNGANTHPVFAYLKCKLPYPEDDPSSLMKDPRFLVWSPVSRADVSWNFEKFLIGPEGEPFKRYSRNFPTIDVEPDIQRLLRLTKT
;
A
#
# COMPACT_ATOMS: atom_id res chain seq x y z
N LEU A 1 -3.09 -10.37 0.35
CA LEU A 1 -3.43 -9.59 1.57
C LEU A 1 -4.26 -10.42 2.54
N ASN A 2 -5.48 -10.87 2.19
CA ASN A 2 -6.30 -11.70 3.10
C ASN A 2 -5.56 -12.89 3.72
N GLN A 3 -4.80 -13.61 2.89
CA GLN A 3 -4.00 -14.75 3.35
C GLN A 3 -3.00 -14.38 4.45
N LEU A 4 -2.25 -13.28 4.30
CA LEU A 4 -1.28 -12.83 5.31
C LEU A 4 -2.00 -12.38 6.60
N GLN A 5 -3.07 -11.62 6.47
CA GLN A 5 -3.89 -11.18 7.61
C GLN A 5 -4.45 -12.36 8.41
N SER A 6 -4.92 -13.42 7.73
CA SER A 6 -5.42 -14.65 8.37
C SER A 6 -4.30 -15.51 8.97
N LYS A 7 -3.11 -15.52 8.36
CA LYS A 7 -1.99 -16.36 8.80
C LYS A 7 -1.34 -15.85 10.09
N TYR A 8 -1.38 -14.53 10.32
CA TYR A 8 -0.78 -13.88 11.49
C TYR A 8 -1.81 -13.07 12.28
N PRO A 9 -2.87 -13.72 12.81
CA PRO A 9 -3.91 -13.03 13.55
C PRO A 9 -3.31 -12.32 14.77
N HIS A 10 -3.71 -11.07 15.01
CA HIS A 10 -3.23 -10.21 16.11
C HIS A 10 -1.74 -9.87 16.10
N ARG A 11 -0.97 -10.37 15.15
CA ARG A 11 0.47 -10.15 15.03
C ARG A 11 0.84 -9.35 13.79
N LEU A 12 0.01 -9.42 12.76
CA LEU A 12 0.06 -8.57 11.58
C LEU A 12 -1.27 -7.82 11.45
N VAL A 13 -1.17 -6.54 11.16
CA VAL A 13 -2.32 -5.71 10.78
C VAL A 13 -2.08 -5.21 9.37
N VAL A 14 -2.97 -5.58 8.45
CA VAL A 14 -2.99 -5.09 7.08
C VAL A 14 -3.91 -3.87 7.03
N LEU A 15 -3.43 -2.81 6.39
CA LEU A 15 -4.14 -1.55 6.22
C LEU A 15 -4.16 -1.21 4.72
N GLY A 16 -5.36 -1.01 4.16
CA GLY A 16 -5.52 -0.59 2.76
C GLY A 16 -6.00 0.85 2.66
N PHE A 17 -5.34 1.62 1.80
CA PHE A 17 -5.67 3.01 1.50
C PHE A 17 -6.06 3.10 0.02
N PRO A 18 -7.36 3.14 -0.32
CA PRO A 18 -7.80 3.38 -1.68
C PRO A 18 -7.25 4.72 -2.19
N CYS A 19 -6.81 4.75 -3.45
CA CYS A 19 -6.23 5.94 -4.08
C CYS A 19 -6.54 5.92 -5.58
N ASN A 20 -6.92 7.06 -6.15
CA ASN A 20 -7.30 7.15 -7.56
C ASN A 20 -6.25 7.83 -8.46
N GLN A 21 -5.06 8.15 -7.92
CA GLN A 21 -4.02 8.89 -8.64
C GLN A 21 -3.36 8.07 -9.77
N PHE A 22 -3.51 6.75 -9.75
CA PHE A 22 -2.80 5.83 -10.65
C PHE A 22 -3.73 5.28 -11.72
N GLY A 23 -3.74 5.96 -12.87
CA GLY A 23 -4.55 5.55 -14.04
C GLY A 23 -6.05 5.49 -13.76
N TYR A 24 -6.53 6.25 -12.76
CA TYR A 24 -7.93 6.30 -12.35
C TYR A 24 -8.54 4.92 -12.09
N GLN A 25 -7.79 4.03 -11.43
CA GLN A 25 -8.23 2.64 -11.20
C GLN A 25 -9.19 2.46 -10.00
N GLU A 26 -9.43 3.52 -9.22
CA GLU A 26 -10.32 3.53 -8.05
C GLU A 26 -11.35 4.67 -8.15
N ASN A 27 -12.12 4.65 -9.25
CA ASN A 27 -13.15 5.65 -9.52
C ASN A 27 -14.37 5.56 -8.60
N CYS A 28 -14.56 4.42 -7.91
CA CYS A 28 -15.63 4.23 -6.95
C CYS A 28 -15.54 5.23 -5.80
N THR A 29 -16.70 5.65 -5.28
CA THR A 29 -16.80 6.41 -4.02
C THR A 29 -16.52 5.50 -2.82
N ASN A 30 -16.26 6.09 -1.64
CA ASN A 30 -16.02 5.32 -0.41
C ASN A 30 -17.12 4.27 -0.13
N GLY A 31 -18.39 4.61 -0.42
CA GLY A 31 -19.53 3.70 -0.25
C GLY A 31 -19.60 2.56 -1.27
N GLU A 32 -18.92 2.68 -2.42
CA GLU A 32 -19.00 1.72 -3.53
C GLU A 32 -17.83 0.74 -3.57
N ILE A 33 -16.69 1.07 -2.98
CA ILE A 33 -15.45 0.27 -3.07
C ILE A 33 -15.69 -1.17 -2.60
N LEU A 34 -16.35 -1.38 -1.46
CA LEU A 34 -16.62 -2.73 -0.96
C LEU A 34 -17.56 -3.53 -1.88
N HIS A 35 -18.55 -2.88 -2.49
CA HIS A 35 -19.43 -3.51 -3.47
C HIS A 35 -18.66 -3.92 -4.73
N SER A 36 -17.77 -3.05 -5.22
CA SER A 36 -16.90 -3.34 -6.37
C SER A 36 -16.01 -4.56 -6.10
N LEU A 37 -15.37 -4.61 -4.93
CA LEU A 37 -14.56 -5.75 -4.51
C LEU A 37 -15.37 -7.05 -4.41
N GLN A 38 -16.58 -6.98 -3.86
CA GLN A 38 -17.42 -8.14 -3.62
C GLN A 38 -18.06 -8.70 -4.90
N HIS A 39 -18.43 -7.84 -5.84
CA HIS A 39 -19.27 -8.21 -6.98
C HIS A 39 -18.60 -8.08 -8.35
N VAL A 40 -17.58 -7.23 -8.48
CA VAL A 40 -16.95 -6.93 -9.78
C VAL A 40 -15.56 -7.53 -9.87
N ARG A 41 -14.61 -7.04 -9.06
CA ARG A 41 -13.24 -7.54 -9.03
C ARG A 41 -12.62 -7.28 -7.66
N PRO A 42 -12.17 -8.32 -6.92
CA PRO A 42 -12.09 -9.72 -7.33
C PRO A 42 -13.41 -10.43 -7.63
N GLY A 43 -14.53 -9.93 -7.11
CA GLY A 43 -15.85 -10.54 -7.32
C GLY A 43 -16.03 -11.82 -6.50
N GLY A 44 -17.05 -12.62 -6.85
CA GLY A 44 -17.27 -13.93 -6.23
C GLY A 44 -17.58 -13.89 -4.73
N GLY A 45 -18.10 -12.76 -4.22
CA GLY A 45 -18.36 -12.60 -2.79
C GLY A 45 -17.11 -12.26 -1.97
N PHE A 46 -16.00 -11.90 -2.61
CA PHE A 46 -14.77 -11.51 -1.93
C PHE A 46 -15.01 -10.37 -0.94
N LYS A 47 -14.44 -10.50 0.26
CA LYS A 47 -14.44 -9.44 1.27
C LYS A 47 -13.03 -9.29 1.83
N PRO A 48 -12.47 -8.07 1.91
CA PRO A 48 -11.23 -7.86 2.64
C PRO A 48 -11.45 -8.22 4.11
N ASN A 49 -10.53 -8.98 4.70
CA ASN A 49 -10.55 -9.30 6.14
C ASN A 49 -9.63 -8.36 6.95
N PHE A 50 -9.37 -7.19 6.38
CA PHE A 50 -8.45 -6.18 6.88
C PHE A 50 -9.08 -4.79 6.71
N THR A 51 -8.56 -3.80 7.41
CA THR A 51 -9.14 -2.44 7.41
C THR A 51 -8.87 -1.74 6.09
N LEU A 52 -9.93 -1.21 5.49
CA LEU A 52 -9.86 -0.21 4.43
C LEU A 52 -10.22 1.16 5.00
N PHE A 53 -9.39 2.15 4.70
CA PHE A 53 -9.67 3.55 5.02
C PHE A 53 -10.46 4.23 3.89
N GLU A 54 -10.84 5.47 4.14
CA GLU A 54 -11.35 6.34 3.09
C GLU A 54 -10.30 6.59 2.00
N LYS A 55 -10.79 6.85 0.78
CA LYS A 55 -9.95 7.19 -0.34
C LYS A 55 -9.16 8.47 -0.07
N CYS A 56 -7.86 8.45 -0.33
CA CYS A 56 -6.98 9.59 -0.12
C CYS A 56 -5.91 9.69 -1.21
N ASP A 57 -5.27 10.85 -1.29
CA ASP A 57 -4.10 11.07 -2.14
C ASP A 57 -2.83 10.60 -1.41
N VAL A 58 -1.94 9.94 -2.15
CA VAL A 58 -0.65 9.45 -1.61
C VAL A 58 0.54 10.25 -2.15
N ASN A 59 0.31 11.06 -3.18
CA ASN A 59 1.28 11.95 -3.83
C ASN A 59 0.73 13.37 -4.03
N GLY A 60 1.63 14.31 -4.35
CA GLY A 60 1.29 15.72 -4.59
C GLY A 60 0.98 16.54 -3.33
N ALA A 61 0.50 17.75 -3.52
CA ALA A 61 0.27 18.74 -2.47
C ALA A 61 -0.74 18.28 -1.40
N ASN A 62 -1.69 17.44 -1.79
CA ASN A 62 -2.73 16.89 -0.90
C ASN A 62 -2.37 15.52 -0.32
N THR A 63 -1.10 15.10 -0.39
CA THR A 63 -0.64 13.81 0.14
C THR A 63 -1.09 13.63 1.59
N HIS A 64 -1.75 12.51 1.87
CA HIS A 64 -2.14 12.15 3.23
C HIS A 64 -0.91 12.06 4.15
N PRO A 65 -0.95 12.59 5.39
CA PRO A 65 0.24 12.70 6.26
C PRO A 65 0.99 11.38 6.49
N VAL A 66 0.28 10.26 6.57
CA VAL A 66 0.89 8.93 6.69
C VAL A 66 1.80 8.62 5.50
N PHE A 67 1.37 8.91 4.27
CA PHE A 67 2.20 8.67 3.08
C PHE A 67 3.34 9.69 2.96
N ALA A 68 3.13 10.94 3.37
CA ALA A 68 4.22 11.90 3.45
C ALA A 68 5.33 11.41 4.41
N TYR A 69 4.95 10.91 5.59
CA TYR A 69 5.86 10.32 6.56
C TYR A 69 6.58 9.08 6.00
N LEU A 70 5.84 8.13 5.45
CA LEU A 70 6.40 6.88 4.92
C LEU A 70 7.34 7.12 3.74
N LYS A 71 7.00 8.02 2.80
CA LYS A 71 7.88 8.39 1.69
C LYS A 71 9.13 9.13 2.16
N CYS A 72 9.05 9.90 3.25
CA CYS A 72 10.21 10.57 3.83
C CYS A 72 11.19 9.56 4.45
N LYS A 73 10.67 8.55 5.18
CA LYS A 73 11.48 7.52 5.85
C LYS A 73 11.99 6.44 4.90
N LEU A 74 11.21 6.10 3.88
CA LEU A 74 11.50 5.05 2.89
C LEU A 74 11.33 5.64 1.47
N PRO A 75 12.30 6.44 1.00
CA PRO A 75 12.15 7.22 -0.23
C PRO A 75 12.08 6.37 -1.50
N TYR A 76 12.59 5.14 -1.47
CA TYR A 76 12.58 4.24 -2.62
C TYR A 76 12.22 2.80 -2.21
N PRO A 77 11.54 2.03 -3.07
CA PRO A 77 11.40 0.59 -2.88
C PRO A 77 12.75 -0.12 -2.88
N GLU A 78 12.92 -1.12 -2.01
CA GLU A 78 14.17 -1.89 -1.92
C GLU A 78 14.44 -2.70 -3.20
N ASP A 79 13.38 -3.22 -3.82
CA ASP A 79 13.46 -4.08 -5.01
C ASP A 79 13.55 -3.31 -6.35
N ASP A 80 13.16 -2.03 -6.37
CA ASP A 80 13.21 -1.17 -7.56
C ASP A 80 13.41 0.30 -7.16
N PRO A 81 14.66 0.73 -6.91
CA PRO A 81 14.92 2.04 -6.34
C PRO A 81 14.87 3.20 -7.35
N SER A 82 14.73 2.90 -8.65
CA SER A 82 14.89 3.89 -9.72
C SER A 82 13.61 4.15 -10.53
N SER A 83 12.67 3.21 -10.57
CA SER A 83 11.48 3.35 -11.42
C SER A 83 10.39 4.17 -10.75
N LEU A 84 9.97 5.25 -11.40
CA LEU A 84 8.78 6.02 -11.01
C LEU A 84 7.61 5.79 -11.96
N MET A 85 7.69 6.27 -13.20
CA MET A 85 6.63 6.12 -14.19
C MET A 85 7.24 6.01 -15.58
N LYS A 86 6.76 5.05 -16.39
CA LYS A 86 7.22 4.90 -17.78
C LYS A 86 6.59 5.92 -18.71
N ASP A 87 5.30 6.15 -18.55
CA ASP A 87 4.54 7.10 -19.36
C ASP A 87 4.18 8.33 -18.51
N PRO A 88 4.74 9.51 -18.82
CA PRO A 88 4.55 10.71 -18.02
C PRO A 88 3.08 11.17 -17.98
N ARG A 89 2.21 10.71 -18.90
CA ARG A 89 0.78 11.05 -18.89
C ARG A 89 0.04 10.55 -17.66
N PHE A 90 0.58 9.55 -16.95
CA PHE A 90 0.01 9.07 -15.70
C PHE A 90 0.44 9.87 -14.47
N LEU A 91 1.37 10.82 -14.60
CA LEU A 91 1.74 11.75 -13.52
C LEU A 91 0.74 12.91 -13.48
N VAL A 92 -0.38 12.68 -12.80
CA VAL A 92 -1.50 13.63 -12.71
C VAL A 92 -1.51 14.47 -11.43
N TRP A 93 -0.49 14.32 -10.58
CA TRP A 93 -0.35 15.06 -9.33
C TRP A 93 0.77 16.11 -9.41
N SER A 94 0.73 17.09 -8.50
CA SER A 94 1.75 18.13 -8.37
C SER A 94 1.89 18.55 -6.90
N PRO A 95 3.10 18.85 -6.41
CA PRO A 95 4.38 18.66 -7.09
C PRO A 95 4.74 17.18 -7.22
N VAL A 96 5.61 16.86 -8.18
CA VAL A 96 6.19 15.52 -8.35
C VAL A 96 7.49 15.44 -7.55
N SER A 97 7.68 14.34 -6.81
CA SER A 97 8.87 14.04 -6.01
C SER A 97 9.51 12.72 -6.44
N ARG A 98 10.83 12.62 -6.27
CA ARG A 98 11.57 11.36 -6.49
C ARG A 98 11.14 10.22 -5.57
N ALA A 99 10.54 10.55 -4.42
CA ALA A 99 10.09 9.59 -3.44
C ALA A 99 8.63 9.13 -3.65
N ASP A 100 7.92 9.67 -4.64
CA ASP A 100 6.51 9.40 -4.88
C ASP A 100 6.21 7.92 -5.05
N VAL A 101 5.01 7.52 -4.66
CA VAL A 101 4.47 6.18 -4.95
C VAL A 101 4.31 6.07 -6.46
N SER A 102 4.87 5.02 -7.06
CA SER A 102 4.93 4.82 -8.50
C SER A 102 3.60 4.33 -9.10
N TRP A 103 2.84 3.53 -8.35
CA TRP A 103 1.58 2.92 -8.80
C TRP A 103 0.77 2.31 -7.66
N ASN A 104 -0.41 1.78 -8.01
CA ASN A 104 -1.20 0.93 -7.14
C ASN A 104 -0.38 -0.25 -6.59
N PHE A 105 -0.69 -0.66 -5.36
CA PHE A 105 -0.10 -1.79 -4.67
C PHE A 105 1.41 -1.66 -4.39
N GLU A 106 1.96 -0.47 -4.16
CA GLU A 106 3.18 -0.40 -3.35
C GLU A 106 2.89 -0.79 -1.89
N LYS A 107 3.92 -1.27 -1.18
CA LYS A 107 3.77 -1.77 0.19
C LYS A 107 4.80 -1.12 1.09
N PHE A 108 4.38 -0.77 2.30
CA PHE A 108 5.25 -0.33 3.39
C PHE A 108 5.08 -1.33 4.53
N LEU A 109 6.18 -1.90 5.01
CA LEU A 109 6.21 -2.75 6.19
C LEU A 109 6.71 -1.90 7.36
N ILE A 110 5.92 -1.86 8.43
CA ILE A 110 6.17 -1.09 9.64
C ILE A 110 6.50 -2.09 10.76
N GLY A 111 7.51 -1.76 11.56
CA GLY A 111 7.90 -2.53 12.73
C GLY A 111 6.91 -2.41 13.89
N PRO A 112 7.03 -3.27 14.91
CA PRO A 112 6.16 -3.27 16.09
C PRO A 112 6.16 -1.94 16.87
N GLU A 113 7.30 -1.24 16.88
CA GLU A 113 7.47 0.07 17.54
C GLU A 113 6.95 1.25 16.69
N GLY A 114 6.32 0.98 15.55
CA GLY A 114 5.81 2.02 14.64
C GLY A 114 6.84 2.58 13.65
N GLU A 115 8.10 2.12 13.70
CA GLU A 115 9.14 2.57 12.78
C GLU A 115 9.04 1.89 11.40
N PRO A 116 9.09 2.65 10.29
CA PRO A 116 9.10 2.07 8.94
C PRO A 116 10.31 1.16 8.73
N PHE A 117 10.08 -0.09 8.34
CA PHE A 117 11.12 -1.10 8.16
C PHE A 117 11.56 -1.22 6.69
N LYS A 118 10.61 -1.38 5.76
CA LYS A 118 10.92 -1.60 4.35
C LYS A 118 9.79 -1.17 3.42
N ARG A 119 10.13 -0.70 2.22
CA ARG A 119 9.21 -0.36 1.12
C ARG A 119 9.42 -1.32 -0.04
N TYR A 120 8.32 -1.76 -0.66
CA TYR A 120 8.30 -2.70 -1.78
C TYR A 120 7.53 -2.12 -2.95
N SER A 121 8.03 -2.36 -4.16
CA SER A 121 7.47 -1.80 -5.39
C SER A 121 6.11 -2.42 -5.73
N ARG A 122 5.43 -1.83 -6.72
CA ARG A 122 4.18 -2.36 -7.29
C ARG A 122 4.30 -3.80 -7.80
N ASN A 123 5.47 -4.19 -8.28
CA ASN A 123 5.71 -5.48 -8.91
C ASN A 123 6.13 -6.56 -7.90
N PHE A 124 6.57 -6.17 -6.70
CA PHE A 124 6.95 -7.11 -5.66
C PHE A 124 5.74 -7.92 -5.19
N PRO A 125 5.71 -9.26 -5.31
CA PRO A 125 4.55 -10.04 -4.91
C PRO A 125 4.26 -9.87 -3.42
N THR A 126 3.01 -9.54 -3.07
CA THR A 126 2.63 -9.27 -1.67
C THR A 126 2.94 -10.45 -0.74
N ILE A 127 2.84 -11.69 -1.24
CA ILE A 127 3.14 -12.88 -0.43
C ILE A 127 4.64 -13.00 -0.09
N ASP A 128 5.52 -12.45 -0.93
CA ASP A 128 6.98 -12.50 -0.74
C ASP A 128 7.45 -11.49 0.33
N VAL A 129 6.55 -10.69 0.88
CA VAL A 129 6.80 -9.85 2.07
C VAL A 129 6.83 -10.72 3.35
N GLU A 130 6.29 -11.94 3.29
CA GLU A 130 6.16 -12.83 4.46
C GLU A 130 7.47 -13.10 5.22
N PRO A 131 8.63 -13.36 4.57
CA PRO A 131 9.88 -13.59 5.29
C PRO A 131 10.31 -12.40 6.16
N ASP A 132 10.09 -11.16 5.68
CA ASP A 132 10.38 -9.94 6.44
C ASP A 132 9.37 -9.74 7.59
N ILE A 133 8.09 -10.07 7.39
CA ILE A 133 7.09 -10.12 8.46
C ILE A 133 7.55 -11.11 9.54
N GLN A 134 7.93 -12.33 9.16
CA GLN A 134 8.41 -13.35 10.10
C GLN A 134 9.67 -12.89 10.85
N ARG A 135 10.56 -12.15 10.18
CA ARG A 135 11.76 -11.57 10.79
C ARG A 135 11.38 -10.59 11.90
N LEU A 136 10.48 -9.64 11.62
CA LEU A 136 10.01 -8.66 12.61
C LEU A 136 9.29 -9.33 13.78
N LEU A 137 8.45 -10.33 13.49
CA LEU A 137 7.73 -11.12 14.51
C LEU A 137 8.64 -11.95 15.43
N ARG A 138 9.89 -12.22 15.04
CA ARG A 138 10.88 -12.88 15.91
C ARG A 138 11.57 -11.91 16.85
N LEU A 139 11.66 -10.63 16.46
CA LEU A 139 12.27 -9.57 17.27
C LEU A 139 11.36 -9.11 18.41
N THR A 140 10.04 -9.24 18.24
CA THR A 140 9.01 -8.92 19.25
C THR A 140 8.89 -9.96 20.37
N LYS A 141 9.93 -10.74 20.69
CA LYS A 141 9.88 -11.65 21.84
C LYS A 141 10.01 -10.85 23.13
N THR A 142 8.88 -10.32 23.59
CA THR A 142 8.63 -9.84 24.95
C THR A 142 7.25 -10.30 25.38
#